data_AF-A0A1Y0IJU4-F1
#
_entry.id   AF-A0A1Y0IJU4-F1
#
_cell.length_a   1.000
_cell.length_b   1.000
_cell.length_c   1.000
_cell.angle_alpha   90.00
_cell.angle_beta   90.00
_cell.angle_gamma   90.00
#
_symmetry.space_group_name_H-M   'P 1'
#
loop_
_entity.id
_entity.type
_entity.pdbx_description
1 polymer ?
#
loop_
_entity_poly.entity_id
_entity_poly.type
_entity_poly.pdbx_seq_one_letter_code
_entity_poly.pdbx_strand_id
1 'polypeptide(L)'
;MKRLFMSFLSLMMAVTIAVPSLGTPVEAAKATEISVVIDGVKQYYDPAPVVVNGRTLVPMRAIFEKLGMIIEWDEKTSTVRGYTMSDDLKLTINSKWAFLNDQAIALDVPAQLVKGRTMVPVRFVGEALGAQVAWNEATATVTIKSAHEINEGGYMRDLMQTDDFWNKYEVLELNLREAFAMYSDWHVYGSTPGAPKYASPSVIRQQLLAKFQEVEAEYNYMKALEAYDRDLQFLLERYDQVINVFLYAVGNDSNETNSLFSEAYGELSDLMMAMYQKRYPSNDGTGYGCDSPFCWYYGTL
;
A
#
# COMPACT_ATOMS: atom_id res chain seq x y z
N MET A 1 -45.10 90.24 55.97
CA MET A 1 -45.19 88.78 55.73
C MET A 1 -43.80 88.30 55.31
N LYS A 2 -43.12 87.57 56.20
CA LYS A 2 -42.65 86.19 56.02
C LYS A 2 -41.46 86.02 55.06
N ARG A 3 -40.27 85.91 55.67
CA ARG A 3 -39.25 84.85 55.58
C ARG A 3 -39.07 84.13 54.22
N LEU A 4 -37.80 83.90 53.87
CA LEU A 4 -37.17 82.66 53.35
C LEU A 4 -36.11 83.01 52.28
N PHE A 5 -34.99 82.31 52.05
CA PHE A 5 -34.17 81.32 52.75
C PHE A 5 -33.08 80.94 51.72
N MET A 6 -31.83 80.80 52.16
CA MET A 6 -30.80 79.84 51.69
C MET A 6 -30.49 79.59 50.20
N SER A 7 -29.19 79.73 49.87
CA SER A 7 -28.25 78.65 49.46
C SER A 7 -27.11 79.27 48.63
N PHE A 8 -25.85 79.35 49.07
CA PHE A 8 -24.90 78.24 49.27
C PHE A 8 -25.03 77.13 48.22
N LEU A 9 -24.48 77.36 47.03
CA LEU A 9 -24.17 76.33 46.04
C LEU A 9 -22.64 76.30 45.89
N SER A 10 -21.94 75.64 46.81
CA SER A 10 -21.59 74.21 46.72
C SER A 10 -20.54 73.95 45.65
N LEU A 11 -19.30 74.02 46.13
CA LEU A 11 -18.14 73.25 45.71
C LEU A 11 -18.53 71.77 45.45
N MET A 12 -18.68 71.36 44.18
CA MET A 12 -18.64 69.95 43.79
C MET A 12 -17.77 69.76 42.55
N MET A 13 -16.48 69.61 42.83
CA MET A 13 -15.60 68.54 42.34
C MET A 13 -16.16 67.67 41.19
N ALA A 14 -15.59 67.82 40.01
CA ALA A 14 -15.58 66.79 38.97
C ALA A 14 -14.12 66.49 38.61
N VAL A 15 -13.43 65.75 39.47
CA VAL A 15 -12.18 65.08 39.11
C VAL A 15 -12.58 63.84 38.33
N THR A 16 -12.57 63.94 37.01
CA THR A 16 -12.70 62.79 36.12
C THR A 16 -11.42 61.98 36.21
N ILE A 17 -11.42 60.94 37.03
CA ILE A 17 -10.36 59.94 37.05
C ILE A 17 -10.51 59.14 35.74
N ALA A 18 -9.62 59.40 34.79
CA ALA A 18 -9.43 58.53 33.64
C ALA A 18 -8.94 57.19 34.17
N VAL A 19 -9.84 56.20 34.24
CA VAL A 19 -9.47 54.82 34.54
C VAL A 19 -8.70 54.32 33.32
N PRO A 20 -7.39 54.03 33.42
CA PRO A 20 -6.69 53.36 32.34
C PRO A 20 -7.32 51.98 32.22
N SER A 21 -8.01 51.72 31.12
CA SER A 21 -8.39 50.37 30.75
C SER A 21 -7.10 49.59 30.59
N LEU A 22 -6.73 48.82 31.62
CA LEU A 22 -5.75 47.75 31.53
C LEU A 22 -6.38 46.71 30.61
N GLY A 23 -6.16 46.89 29.31
CA GLY A 23 -6.46 45.87 28.33
C GLY A 23 -5.76 44.59 28.78
N THR A 24 -6.53 43.56 29.10
CA THR A 24 -5.99 42.24 29.36
C THR A 24 -5.15 41.86 28.14
N PRO A 25 -3.88 41.43 28.31
CA PRO A 25 -3.12 40.93 27.19
C PRO A 25 -3.94 39.80 26.56
N VAL A 26 -4.31 39.97 25.30
CA VAL A 26 -4.87 38.88 24.50
C VAL A 26 -3.70 37.93 24.31
N GLU A 27 -3.66 36.91 25.15
CA GLU A 27 -2.65 35.87 25.08
C GLU A 27 -2.83 35.17 23.74
N ALA A 28 -1.88 35.38 22.83
CA ALA A 28 -1.92 34.79 21.51
C ALA A 28 -1.95 33.26 21.70
N ALA A 29 -3.07 32.63 21.31
CA ALA A 29 -3.21 31.19 21.37
C ALA A 29 -2.06 30.57 20.59
N LYS A 30 -1.17 29.89 21.30
CA LYS A 30 -0.03 29.17 20.73
C LYS A 30 -0.61 28.15 19.74
N ALA A 31 -0.27 28.27 18.46
CA ALA A 31 -0.75 27.34 17.44
C ALA A 31 -0.33 25.92 17.83
N THR A 32 -1.31 25.07 18.13
CA THR A 32 -1.04 23.68 18.54
C THR A 32 -0.48 22.93 17.35
N GLU A 33 0.79 22.54 17.44
CA GLU A 33 1.45 21.72 16.42
C GLU A 33 0.83 20.32 16.43
N ILE A 34 0.41 19.85 15.25
CA ILE A 34 -0.23 18.55 15.10
C ILE A 34 0.85 17.46 15.04
N SER A 35 0.80 16.52 15.99
CA SER A 35 1.70 15.37 16.01
C SER A 35 1.10 14.21 15.23
N VAL A 36 1.92 13.46 14.50
CA VAL A 36 1.51 12.20 13.86
C VAL A 36 2.32 11.06 14.47
N VAL A 37 1.64 9.97 14.81
CA VAL A 37 2.23 8.72 15.28
C VAL A 37 1.77 7.61 14.35
N ILE A 38 2.71 6.88 13.75
CA ILE A 38 2.43 5.70 12.94
C ILE A 38 3.00 4.50 13.70
N ASP A 39 2.17 3.51 14.02
CA ASP A 39 2.57 2.26 14.68
C ASP A 39 3.42 2.48 15.95
N GLY A 40 3.00 3.46 16.75
CA GLY A 40 3.69 3.84 18.00
C GLY A 40 4.92 4.74 17.80
N VAL A 41 5.38 4.95 16.57
CA VAL A 41 6.53 5.81 16.25
C VAL A 41 6.07 7.21 15.87
N LYS A 42 6.52 8.21 16.63
CA LYS A 42 6.28 9.63 16.32
C LYS A 42 7.01 10.04 15.05
N GLN A 43 6.28 10.68 14.15
CA GLN A 43 6.76 11.15 12.86
C GLN A 43 6.92 12.67 12.85
N TYR A 44 7.83 13.15 12.03
CA TYR A 44 8.12 14.57 11.83
C TYR A 44 8.08 14.86 10.34
N TYR A 45 7.37 15.91 9.95
CA TYR A 45 7.14 16.24 8.54
C TYR A 45 7.36 17.73 8.26
N ASP A 46 7.86 18.00 7.06
CA ASP A 46 7.90 19.34 6.47
C ASP A 46 7.26 19.30 5.06
N PRO A 47 6.10 19.94 4.85
CA PRO A 47 5.34 20.73 5.81
C PRO A 47 4.69 19.88 6.89
N ALA A 48 4.55 20.46 8.08
CA ALA A 48 3.79 19.87 9.17
C ALA A 48 2.31 19.67 8.76
N PRO A 49 1.58 18.73 9.40
CA PRO A 49 0.14 18.60 9.20
C PRO A 49 -0.58 19.91 9.52
N VAL A 50 -1.67 20.17 8.79
CA VAL A 50 -2.43 21.42 8.88
C VAL A 50 -3.92 21.15 9.05
N VAL A 51 -4.65 22.03 9.73
CA VAL A 51 -6.12 21.98 9.74
C VAL A 51 -6.67 22.85 8.62
N VAL A 52 -7.49 22.27 7.75
CA VAL A 52 -8.23 22.97 6.69
C VAL A 52 -9.69 22.56 6.77
N ASN A 53 -10.59 23.54 6.89
CA ASN A 53 -12.04 23.31 7.02
C ASN A 53 -12.41 22.29 8.12
N GLY A 54 -11.73 22.35 9.27
CA GLY A 54 -11.97 21.42 10.38
C GLY A 54 -11.52 19.98 10.12
N ARG A 55 -10.69 19.74 9.10
CA ARG A 55 -10.04 18.46 8.82
C ARG A 55 -8.53 18.59 8.93
N THR A 56 -7.91 17.62 9.59
CA THR A 56 -6.45 17.49 9.64
C THR A 56 -5.97 16.89 8.33
N LEU A 57 -5.13 17.64 7.63
CA LEU A 57 -4.48 17.22 6.40
C LEU A 57 -3.02 16.86 6.70
N VAL A 58 -2.59 15.74 6.14
CA VAL A 58 -1.24 15.18 6.32
C VAL A 58 -0.53 15.04 4.97
N PRO A 59 0.82 15.06 4.94
CA PRO A 59 1.58 14.85 3.71
C PRO A 59 1.35 13.44 3.16
N MET A 60 0.72 13.34 1.99
CA MET A 60 0.31 12.06 1.42
C MET A 60 1.51 11.14 1.22
N ARG A 61 2.53 11.58 0.47
CA ARG A 61 3.69 10.74 0.15
C ARG A 61 4.34 10.14 1.39
N ALA A 62 4.67 10.97 2.37
CA ALA A 62 5.38 10.53 3.56
C ALA A 62 4.59 9.51 4.38
N ILE A 63 3.27 9.67 4.49
CA ILE A 63 2.41 8.74 5.22
C ILE A 63 2.25 7.44 4.43
N PHE A 64 1.92 7.54 3.13
CA PHE A 64 1.61 6.38 2.31
C PHE A 64 2.84 5.51 2.04
N GLU A 65 4.03 6.10 1.85
CA GLU A 65 5.29 5.35 1.77
C GLU A 65 5.60 4.61 3.09
N LYS A 66 5.33 5.22 4.24
CA LYS A 66 5.47 4.55 5.54
C LYS A 66 4.48 3.41 5.73
N LEU A 67 3.37 3.43 5.01
CA LEU A 67 2.34 2.39 5.01
C LEU A 67 2.49 1.41 3.83
N GLY A 68 3.63 1.45 3.11
CA GLY A 68 3.99 0.44 2.10
C GLY A 68 3.65 0.78 0.64
N MET A 69 3.12 1.96 0.34
CA MET A 69 2.88 2.36 -1.05
C MET A 69 4.10 3.01 -1.70
N ILE A 70 4.30 2.72 -2.99
CA ILE A 70 5.14 3.54 -3.87
C ILE A 70 4.32 4.73 -4.36
N ILE A 71 4.93 5.92 -4.39
CA ILE A 71 4.23 7.17 -4.72
C ILE A 71 4.89 7.87 -5.90
N GLU A 72 4.16 7.94 -7.00
CA GLU A 72 4.53 8.65 -8.21
C GLU A 72 3.73 9.94 -8.40
N TRP A 73 4.29 10.85 -9.18
CA TRP A 73 3.65 12.11 -9.54
C TRP A 73 3.62 12.25 -11.06
N ASP A 74 2.43 12.39 -11.62
CA ASP A 74 2.23 12.78 -13.01
C ASP A 74 2.08 14.30 -13.08
N GLU A 75 3.11 14.97 -13.60
CA GLU A 75 3.12 16.42 -13.79
C GLU A 75 2.07 16.90 -14.81
N LYS A 76 1.77 16.11 -15.84
CA LYS A 76 0.86 16.52 -16.92
C LYS A 76 -0.57 16.59 -16.43
N THR A 77 -0.97 15.64 -15.60
CA THR A 77 -2.34 15.53 -15.10
C THR A 77 -2.49 16.06 -13.67
N SER A 78 -1.39 16.44 -13.02
CA SER A 78 -1.37 16.79 -11.61
C SER A 78 -1.98 15.69 -10.74
N THR A 79 -1.59 14.44 -11.02
CA THR A 79 -2.10 13.25 -10.36
C THR A 79 -1.01 12.61 -9.51
N VAL A 80 -1.31 12.37 -8.24
CA VAL A 80 -0.54 11.43 -7.43
C VAL A 80 -1.06 10.03 -7.71
N ARG A 81 -0.16 9.14 -8.09
CA ARG A 81 -0.44 7.71 -8.18
C ARG A 81 0.28 7.01 -7.04
N GLY A 82 -0.48 6.40 -6.13
CA GLY A 82 0.06 5.52 -5.10
C GLY A 82 -0.24 4.09 -5.47
N TYR A 83 0.70 3.17 -5.32
CA TYR A 83 0.40 1.78 -5.63
C TYR A 83 1.18 0.78 -4.77
N THR A 84 0.53 -0.36 -4.54
CA THR A 84 1.10 -1.64 -4.10
C THR A 84 0.76 -2.68 -5.18
N MET A 85 1.11 -3.94 -5.02
CA MET A 85 0.75 -5.01 -5.97
C MET A 85 -0.76 -5.21 -6.06
N SER A 86 -1.46 -5.13 -4.93
CA SER A 86 -2.91 -5.29 -4.87
C SER A 86 -3.70 -4.02 -5.13
N ASP A 87 -3.09 -2.85 -4.90
CA ASP A 87 -3.78 -1.56 -4.84
C ASP A 87 -3.20 -0.54 -5.82
N ASP A 88 -4.05 0.06 -6.66
CA ASP A 88 -3.76 1.20 -7.54
C ASP A 88 -4.61 2.40 -7.12
N LEU A 89 -3.99 3.36 -6.45
CA LEU A 89 -4.60 4.60 -5.99
C LEU A 89 -4.25 5.76 -6.93
N LYS A 90 -5.26 6.40 -7.50
CA LYS A 90 -5.14 7.61 -8.32
C LYS A 90 -5.83 8.78 -7.62
N LEU A 91 -5.09 9.86 -7.39
CA LEU A 91 -5.60 11.07 -6.75
C LEU A 91 -5.17 12.31 -7.53
N THR A 92 -6.14 13.08 -8.01
CA THR A 92 -5.86 14.34 -8.71
C THR A 92 -5.92 15.53 -7.75
N ILE A 93 -4.97 16.45 -7.84
CA ILE A 93 -4.97 17.66 -7.01
C ILE A 93 -6.23 18.49 -7.27
N ASN A 94 -6.76 19.10 -6.20
CA ASN A 94 -8.01 19.83 -6.14
C ASN A 94 -9.28 18.99 -6.40
N SER A 95 -9.15 17.67 -6.55
CA SER A 95 -10.28 16.75 -6.64
C SER A 95 -10.78 16.35 -5.25
N LYS A 96 -12.11 16.20 -5.12
CA LYS A 96 -12.76 15.53 -3.98
C LYS A 96 -12.86 14.02 -4.15
N TRP A 97 -12.34 13.49 -5.25
CA TRP A 97 -12.39 12.08 -5.58
C TRP A 97 -10.99 11.54 -5.78
N ALA A 98 -10.73 10.41 -5.14
CA ALA A 98 -9.66 9.48 -5.47
C ALA A 98 -10.28 8.21 -6.06
N PHE A 99 -9.45 7.38 -6.68
CA PHE A 99 -9.85 6.09 -7.19
C PHE A 99 -8.88 5.04 -6.67
N LEU A 100 -9.37 4.05 -5.94
CA LEU A 100 -8.61 2.88 -5.50
C LEU A 100 -9.11 1.67 -6.29
N ASN A 101 -8.25 1.05 -7.10
CA ASN A 101 -8.65 -0.06 -7.97
C ASN A 101 -9.88 0.29 -8.82
N ASP A 102 -9.86 1.50 -9.39
CA ASP A 102 -10.93 2.14 -10.16
C ASP A 102 -12.26 2.38 -9.41
N GLN A 103 -12.33 2.07 -8.11
CA GLN A 103 -13.46 2.43 -7.25
C GLN A 103 -13.29 3.83 -6.65
N ALA A 104 -14.32 4.66 -6.78
CA ALA A 104 -14.28 6.05 -6.31
C ALA A 104 -14.34 6.14 -4.78
N ILE A 105 -13.38 6.85 -4.18
CA ILE A 105 -13.32 7.21 -2.77
C ILE A 105 -13.49 8.72 -2.64
N ALA A 106 -14.44 9.16 -1.81
CA ALA A 106 -14.69 10.57 -1.57
C ALA A 106 -13.73 11.13 -0.51
N LEU A 107 -13.26 12.36 -0.74
CA LEU A 107 -12.45 13.12 0.21
C LEU A 107 -13.31 14.21 0.85
N ASP A 108 -13.31 14.28 2.19
CA ASP A 108 -13.99 15.32 2.95
C ASP A 108 -13.52 16.74 2.55
N VAL A 109 -12.21 16.87 2.31
CA VAL A 109 -11.56 18.08 1.80
C VAL A 109 -10.71 17.66 0.60
N PRO A 110 -10.77 18.40 -0.53
CA PRO A 110 -9.98 18.07 -1.70
C PRO A 110 -8.49 17.89 -1.38
N ALA A 111 -7.83 17.00 -2.11
CA ALA A 111 -6.38 16.95 -2.08
C ALA A 111 -5.80 18.28 -2.54
N GLN A 112 -4.79 18.80 -1.85
CA GLN A 112 -4.29 20.15 -2.12
C GLN A 112 -2.77 20.21 -2.00
N LEU A 113 -2.17 21.12 -2.77
CA LEU A 113 -0.75 21.42 -2.66
C LEU A 113 -0.51 22.48 -1.59
N VAL A 114 0.24 22.12 -0.54
CA VAL A 114 0.69 23.06 0.50
C VAL A 114 2.20 23.04 0.51
N LYS A 115 2.84 24.19 0.27
CA LYS A 115 4.30 24.33 0.16
C LYS A 115 4.95 23.27 -0.76
N GLY A 116 4.31 22.96 -1.88
CA GLY A 116 4.82 21.98 -2.84
C GLY A 116 4.73 20.52 -2.39
N ARG A 117 3.86 20.19 -1.43
CA ARG A 117 3.53 18.81 -1.04
C ARG A 117 2.04 18.56 -1.15
N THR A 118 1.67 17.38 -1.63
CA THR A 118 0.28 16.92 -1.65
C THR A 118 -0.16 16.60 -0.25
N MET A 119 -1.23 17.27 0.19
CA MET A 119 -1.85 17.10 1.49
C MET A 119 -3.23 16.49 1.31
N VAL A 120 -3.54 15.47 2.11
CA VAL A 120 -4.82 14.74 2.08
C VAL A 120 -5.43 14.65 3.48
N PRO A 121 -6.76 14.57 3.61
CA PRO A 121 -7.40 14.34 4.90
C PRO A 121 -6.88 13.05 5.55
N VAL A 122 -6.58 13.08 6.84
CA VAL A 122 -6.05 11.89 7.54
C VAL A 122 -7.00 10.69 7.48
N ARG A 123 -8.32 10.92 7.48
CA ARG A 123 -9.32 9.86 7.36
C ARG A 123 -9.19 9.09 6.05
N PHE A 124 -8.88 9.79 4.95
CA PHE A 124 -8.67 9.17 3.65
C PHE A 124 -7.52 8.18 3.66
N VAL A 125 -6.48 8.40 4.48
CA VAL A 125 -5.39 7.42 4.67
C VAL A 125 -5.95 6.09 5.17
N GLY A 126 -6.84 6.13 6.17
CA GLY A 126 -7.44 4.94 6.75
C GLY A 126 -8.34 4.21 5.75
N GLU A 127 -9.19 4.96 5.04
CA GLU A 127 -10.10 4.40 4.04
C GLU A 127 -9.37 3.80 2.84
N ALA A 128 -8.30 4.46 2.35
CA ALA A 128 -7.57 3.99 1.18
C ALA A 128 -6.67 2.77 1.45
N LEU A 129 -6.18 2.59 2.69
CA LEU A 129 -5.17 1.58 3.02
C LEU A 129 -5.64 0.53 4.05
N GLY A 130 -6.88 0.64 4.52
CA GLY A 130 -7.41 -0.20 5.61
C GLY A 130 -6.81 0.13 6.99
N ALA A 131 -6.11 1.25 7.14
CA ALA A 131 -5.48 1.64 8.39
C ALA A 131 -6.51 2.20 9.40
N GLN A 132 -6.26 1.96 10.69
CA GLN A 132 -7.04 2.57 11.76
C GLN A 132 -6.49 3.96 12.07
N VAL A 133 -7.35 4.98 12.00
CA VAL A 133 -6.97 6.37 12.26
C VAL A 133 -7.75 6.89 13.46
N ALA A 134 -7.02 7.40 14.46
CA ALA A 134 -7.58 8.03 15.64
C ALA A 134 -7.04 9.46 15.80
N TRP A 135 -7.89 10.33 16.34
CA TRP A 135 -7.54 11.71 16.68
C TRP A 135 -7.69 11.92 18.19
N ASN A 136 -6.64 12.45 18.82
CA ASN A 136 -6.66 12.88 20.20
C ASN A 136 -6.68 14.41 20.25
N GLU A 137 -7.82 14.99 20.66
CA GLU A 137 -8.01 16.43 20.75
C GLU A 137 -7.14 17.08 21.82
N ALA A 138 -6.98 16.44 22.98
CA ALA A 138 -6.23 17.01 24.10
C ALA A 138 -4.74 17.18 23.79
N THR A 139 -4.18 16.30 22.97
CA THR A 139 -2.76 16.32 22.58
C THR A 139 -2.54 16.72 21.12
N ALA A 140 -3.59 17.11 20.40
CA ALA A 140 -3.57 17.35 18.95
C ALA A 140 -2.78 16.28 18.17
N THR A 141 -3.04 15.02 18.48
CA THR A 141 -2.28 13.88 17.94
C THR A 141 -3.13 13.03 17.03
N VAL A 142 -2.65 12.83 15.81
CA VAL A 142 -3.10 11.77 14.91
C VAL A 142 -2.34 10.50 15.24
N THR A 143 -3.07 9.42 15.52
CA THR A 143 -2.52 8.06 15.61
C THR A 143 -3.01 7.27 14.41
N ILE A 144 -2.08 6.70 13.66
CA ILE A 144 -2.34 5.78 12.57
C ILE A 144 -1.79 4.43 13.00
N LYS A 145 -2.66 3.44 13.08
CA LYS A 145 -2.28 2.04 13.23
C LYS A 145 -2.50 1.39 11.87
N SER A 146 -1.42 0.94 11.24
CA SER A 146 -1.49 0.17 10.01
C SER A 146 -2.31 -1.11 10.24
N ALA A 147 -2.92 -1.63 9.17
CA ALA A 147 -3.67 -2.89 9.25
C ALA A 147 -2.77 -4.10 9.61
N HIS A 148 -1.46 -3.98 9.39
CA HIS A 148 -0.42 -4.98 9.69
C HIS A 148 0.68 -4.32 10.51
N GLU A 149 1.01 -4.83 11.70
CA GLU A 149 2.01 -4.21 12.59
C GLU A 149 3.37 -4.02 11.90
N ILE A 150 3.69 -2.78 11.52
CA ILE A 150 4.96 -2.46 10.86
C ILE A 150 6.04 -2.28 11.94
N ASN A 151 6.75 -3.36 12.24
CA ASN A 151 8.18 -3.31 12.48
C ASN A 151 8.80 -4.13 11.34
N GLU A 152 9.83 -3.63 10.63
CA GLU A 152 10.55 -4.31 9.50
C GLU A 152 10.21 -3.89 8.05
N GLY A 153 9.24 -3.01 7.78
CA GLY A 153 8.91 -2.58 6.40
C GLY A 153 10.05 -1.87 5.63
N GLY A 154 11.07 -1.34 6.32
CA GLY A 154 12.27 -0.81 5.66
C GLY A 154 13.23 -1.91 5.20
N TYR A 155 13.35 -2.98 5.98
CA TYR A 155 14.23 -4.10 5.67
C TYR A 155 13.69 -4.93 4.50
N MET A 156 12.37 -5.14 4.43
CA MET A 156 11.75 -5.82 3.29
C MET A 156 11.83 -5.03 1.99
N ARG A 157 11.58 -3.72 2.02
CA ARG A 157 11.75 -2.87 0.84
C ARG A 157 13.17 -2.92 0.29
N ASP A 158 14.16 -2.98 1.18
CA ASP A 158 15.57 -3.05 0.80
C ASP A 158 15.95 -4.48 0.36
N LEU A 159 15.40 -5.53 0.98
CA LEU A 159 15.59 -6.94 0.60
C LEU A 159 14.95 -7.27 -0.74
N MET A 160 13.71 -6.84 -0.96
CA MET A 160 13.03 -6.92 -2.25
C MET A 160 13.77 -6.14 -3.32
N GLN A 161 14.69 -5.23 -3.01
CA GLN A 161 15.55 -4.57 -4.00
C GLN A 161 16.81 -5.36 -4.36
N THR A 162 17.17 -6.39 -3.59
CA THR A 162 18.38 -7.19 -3.83
C THR A 162 18.20 -8.23 -4.94
N ASP A 163 19.29 -8.52 -5.66
CA ASP A 163 19.32 -9.61 -6.64
C ASP A 163 19.07 -10.98 -5.97
N ASP A 164 19.43 -11.15 -4.70
CA ASP A 164 19.27 -12.41 -3.96
C ASP A 164 17.80 -12.83 -3.81
N PHE A 165 16.93 -11.88 -3.46
CA PHE A 165 15.48 -12.12 -3.38
C PHE A 165 14.91 -12.51 -4.76
N TRP A 166 15.27 -11.79 -5.81
CA TRP A 166 14.75 -12.07 -7.16
C TRP A 166 15.32 -13.33 -7.77
N ASN A 167 16.57 -13.69 -7.48
CA ASN A 167 17.14 -14.99 -7.87
C ASN A 167 16.37 -16.14 -7.22
N LYS A 168 16.02 -16.03 -5.93
CA LYS A 168 15.21 -17.05 -5.23
C LYS A 168 13.79 -17.14 -5.79
N TYR A 169 13.20 -16.00 -6.11
CA TYR A 169 11.91 -15.92 -6.77
C TYR A 169 11.92 -16.54 -8.18
N GLU A 170 12.94 -16.26 -8.99
CA GLU A 170 13.14 -16.85 -10.32
C GLU A 170 13.32 -18.37 -10.23
N VAL A 171 14.07 -18.87 -9.25
CA VAL A 171 14.21 -20.32 -9.01
C VAL A 171 12.87 -20.95 -8.64
N LEU A 172 12.08 -20.30 -7.78
CA LEU A 172 10.75 -20.76 -7.41
C LEU A 172 9.82 -20.87 -8.64
N GLU A 173 9.85 -19.88 -9.53
CA GLU A 173 9.09 -19.89 -10.78
C GLU A 173 9.52 -21.03 -11.71
N LEU A 174 10.82 -21.12 -12.00
CA LEU A 174 11.37 -22.14 -12.88
C LEU A 174 10.95 -23.54 -12.43
N ASN A 175 10.99 -23.77 -11.12
CA ASN A 175 10.57 -25.05 -10.53
C ASN A 175 9.07 -25.32 -10.69
N LEU A 176 8.20 -24.32 -10.49
CA LEU A 176 6.76 -24.47 -10.74
C LEU A 176 6.45 -24.71 -12.21
N ARG A 177 7.17 -24.04 -13.11
CA ARG A 177 7.01 -24.17 -14.55
C ARG A 177 7.43 -25.54 -15.04
N GLU A 178 8.55 -26.06 -14.55
CA GLU A 178 8.97 -27.44 -14.82
C GLU A 178 7.92 -28.44 -14.33
N ALA A 179 7.35 -28.23 -13.14
CA ALA A 179 6.26 -29.06 -12.63
C ALA A 179 5.00 -28.99 -13.52
N PHE A 180 4.65 -27.80 -14.02
CA PHE A 180 3.56 -27.61 -14.98
C PHE A 180 3.83 -28.37 -16.29
N ALA A 181 5.00 -28.18 -16.88
CA ALA A 181 5.39 -28.85 -18.12
C ALA A 181 5.33 -30.37 -17.96
N MET A 182 5.88 -30.91 -16.88
CA MET A 182 5.83 -32.34 -16.56
C MET A 182 4.40 -32.87 -16.43
N TYR A 183 3.51 -32.13 -15.76
CA TYR A 183 2.11 -32.53 -15.59
C TYR A 183 1.33 -32.46 -16.91
N SER A 184 1.50 -31.37 -17.67
CA SER A 184 0.83 -31.19 -18.97
C SER A 184 1.28 -32.23 -20.00
N ASP A 185 2.58 -32.53 -20.07
CA ASP A 185 3.12 -33.56 -20.96
C ASP A 185 2.58 -34.95 -20.61
N TRP A 186 2.47 -35.25 -19.32
CA TRP A 186 1.88 -36.51 -18.87
C TRP A 186 0.42 -36.64 -19.30
N HIS A 187 -0.37 -35.60 -19.08
CA HIS A 187 -1.80 -35.58 -19.40
C HIS A 187 -2.06 -35.62 -20.91
N VAL A 188 -1.24 -34.91 -21.72
CA VAL A 188 -1.41 -34.79 -23.18
C VAL A 188 -0.78 -35.99 -23.93
N TYR A 189 0.42 -36.43 -23.55
CA TYR A 189 1.18 -37.44 -24.31
C TYR A 189 1.16 -38.84 -23.71
N GLY A 190 0.58 -39.03 -22.51
CA GLY A 190 0.47 -40.33 -21.85
C GLY A 190 -0.31 -41.40 -22.63
N SER A 191 -1.06 -41.00 -23.67
CA SER A 191 -1.86 -41.89 -24.52
C SER A 191 -1.38 -41.99 -25.98
N THR A 192 -0.35 -41.23 -26.39
CA THR A 192 0.19 -41.27 -27.77
C THR A 192 1.17 -42.42 -27.98
N PRO A 193 0.94 -43.32 -28.97
CA PRO A 193 1.90 -44.36 -29.34
C PRO A 193 3.23 -43.73 -29.81
N GLY A 194 4.33 -44.00 -29.09
CA GLY A 194 5.67 -43.53 -29.45
C GLY A 194 6.13 -42.26 -28.72
N ALA A 195 5.28 -41.64 -27.88
CA ALA A 195 5.77 -40.66 -26.91
C ALA A 195 6.79 -41.32 -25.97
N PRO A 196 7.80 -40.58 -25.45
CA PRO A 196 8.64 -41.08 -24.37
C PRO A 196 7.69 -41.62 -23.30
N LYS A 197 7.79 -42.91 -22.96
CA LYS A 197 7.03 -43.46 -21.85
C LYS A 197 7.52 -42.74 -20.59
N TYR A 198 6.91 -41.61 -20.26
CA TYR A 198 7.00 -41.08 -18.91
C TYR A 198 6.58 -42.24 -18.01
N ALA A 199 7.37 -42.46 -16.96
CA ALA A 199 7.27 -43.64 -16.12
C ALA A 199 5.85 -43.80 -15.55
N SER A 200 5.51 -44.96 -14.97
CA SER A 200 4.15 -45.23 -14.46
C SER A 200 3.58 -44.05 -13.65
N PRO A 201 2.25 -43.85 -13.57
CA PRO A 201 1.65 -42.72 -12.85
C PRO A 201 2.22 -42.50 -11.44
N SER A 202 2.64 -43.59 -10.77
CA SER A 202 3.35 -43.56 -9.49
C SER A 202 4.74 -42.90 -9.53
N VAL A 203 5.52 -43.06 -10.60
CA VAL A 203 6.86 -42.49 -10.76
C VAL A 203 6.79 -41.02 -11.15
N ILE A 204 5.88 -40.64 -12.06
CA ILE A 204 5.64 -39.21 -12.38
C ILE A 204 5.14 -38.48 -11.13
N ARG A 205 4.25 -39.10 -10.36
CA ARG A 205 3.82 -38.58 -9.05
C ARG A 205 4.99 -38.40 -8.09
N GLN A 206 5.91 -39.36 -8.00
CA GLN A 206 7.10 -39.23 -7.16
C GLN A 206 8.06 -38.13 -7.64
N GLN A 207 8.25 -37.98 -8.95
CA GLN A 207 9.10 -36.93 -9.53
C GLN A 207 8.50 -35.55 -9.32
N LEU A 208 7.17 -35.41 -9.48
CA LEU A 208 6.45 -34.19 -9.17
C LEU A 208 6.57 -33.87 -7.68
N LEU A 209 6.26 -34.81 -6.78
CA LEU A 209 6.41 -34.59 -5.33
C LEU A 209 7.83 -34.19 -4.92
N ALA A 210 8.87 -34.80 -5.51
CA ALA A 210 10.26 -34.41 -5.28
C ALA A 210 10.55 -32.99 -5.78
N LYS A 211 10.02 -32.60 -6.94
CA LYS A 211 10.11 -31.23 -7.44
C LYS A 211 9.41 -30.23 -6.51
N PHE A 212 8.27 -30.62 -5.93
CA PHE A 212 7.58 -29.78 -4.94
C PHE A 212 8.35 -29.62 -3.64
N GLN A 213 9.23 -30.56 -3.26
CA GLN A 213 10.11 -30.37 -2.11
C GLN A 213 11.18 -29.28 -2.36
N GLU A 214 11.64 -29.13 -3.61
CA GLU A 214 12.55 -28.05 -4.00
C GLU A 214 11.81 -26.69 -4.04
N VAL A 215 10.58 -26.68 -4.55
CA VAL A 215 9.66 -25.52 -4.49
C VAL A 215 9.39 -25.14 -3.04
N GLU A 216 9.12 -26.12 -2.17
CA GLU A 216 8.76 -25.92 -0.76
C GLU A 216 9.89 -25.27 0.05
N ALA A 217 11.17 -25.54 -0.26
CA ALA A 217 12.29 -24.92 0.44
C ALA A 217 12.40 -23.41 0.15
N GLU A 218 12.30 -23.02 -1.12
CA GLU A 218 12.33 -21.59 -1.52
C GLU A 218 11.02 -20.89 -1.14
N TYR A 219 9.89 -21.58 -1.29
CA TYR A 219 8.59 -21.11 -0.82
C TYR A 219 8.58 -20.86 0.68
N ASN A 220 9.12 -21.77 1.51
CA ASN A 220 9.17 -21.59 2.97
C ASN A 220 10.11 -20.45 3.38
N TYR A 221 11.20 -20.23 2.63
CA TYR A 221 12.04 -19.05 2.82
C TYR A 221 11.23 -17.76 2.57
N MET A 222 10.48 -17.71 1.48
CA MET A 222 9.62 -16.56 1.14
C MET A 222 8.45 -16.41 2.12
N LYS A 223 7.84 -17.52 2.54
CA LYS A 223 6.74 -17.57 3.52
C LYS A 223 7.14 -17.06 4.89
N ALA A 224 8.37 -17.34 5.31
CA ALA A 224 8.91 -16.76 6.53
C ALA A 224 9.00 -15.22 6.48
N LEU A 225 8.90 -14.63 5.29
CA LEU A 225 8.93 -13.19 5.05
C LEU A 225 7.53 -12.56 4.82
N GLU A 226 6.46 -13.37 4.77
CA GLU A 226 5.10 -12.92 4.40
C GLU A 226 4.48 -11.92 5.39
N ALA A 227 4.83 -12.03 6.68
CA ALA A 227 4.29 -11.17 7.73
C ALA A 227 4.72 -9.69 7.59
N TYR A 228 5.67 -9.43 6.70
CA TYR A 228 6.38 -8.16 6.62
C TYR A 228 6.05 -7.35 5.37
N ASP A 229 5.30 -7.92 4.41
CA ASP A 229 4.90 -7.25 3.18
C ASP A 229 3.58 -7.78 2.61
N ARG A 230 2.60 -6.89 2.40
CA ARG A 230 1.25 -7.24 1.91
C ARG A 230 1.28 -7.82 0.51
N ASP A 231 2.19 -7.33 -0.33
CA ASP A 231 2.29 -7.75 -1.71
C ASP A 231 2.91 -9.14 -1.82
N LEU A 232 3.92 -9.42 -0.99
CA LEU A 232 4.49 -10.75 -0.83
C LEU A 232 3.48 -11.73 -0.20
N GLN A 233 2.71 -11.30 0.79
CA GLN A 233 1.63 -12.12 1.36
C GLN A 233 0.60 -12.51 0.29
N PHE A 234 0.11 -11.55 -0.49
CA PHE A 234 -0.85 -11.80 -1.56
C PHE A 234 -0.29 -12.75 -2.63
N LEU A 235 0.97 -12.55 -3.03
CA LEU A 235 1.67 -13.43 -3.94
C LEU A 235 1.73 -14.87 -3.36
N LEU A 236 2.15 -15.03 -2.11
CA LEU A 236 2.31 -16.33 -1.47
C LEU A 236 0.98 -17.07 -1.24
N GLU A 237 -0.09 -16.34 -0.94
CA GLU A 237 -1.45 -16.90 -0.92
C GLU A 237 -1.84 -17.49 -2.28
N ARG A 238 -1.45 -16.83 -3.39
CA ARG A 238 -1.68 -17.33 -4.74
C ARG A 238 -0.81 -18.55 -5.07
N TYR A 239 0.45 -18.55 -4.63
CA TYR A 239 1.31 -19.73 -4.71
C TYR A 239 0.72 -20.93 -3.97
N ASP A 240 0.22 -20.74 -2.74
CA ASP A 240 -0.45 -21.79 -1.96
C ASP A 240 -1.63 -22.38 -2.73
N GLN A 241 -2.44 -21.52 -3.37
CA GLN A 241 -3.57 -21.97 -4.17
C GLN A 241 -3.11 -22.85 -5.34
N VAL A 242 -2.10 -22.42 -6.10
CA VAL A 242 -1.58 -23.19 -7.25
C VAL A 242 -0.99 -24.52 -6.81
N ILE A 243 -0.19 -24.54 -5.73
CA ILE A 243 0.39 -25.76 -5.18
C ILE A 243 -0.72 -26.74 -4.74
N ASN A 244 -1.75 -26.25 -4.07
CA ASN A 244 -2.87 -27.09 -3.63
C ASN A 244 -3.69 -27.64 -4.80
N VAL A 245 -4.01 -26.80 -5.79
CA VAL A 245 -4.70 -27.23 -7.03
C VAL A 245 -3.86 -28.28 -7.76
N PHE A 246 -2.55 -28.08 -7.82
CA PHE A 246 -1.62 -29.04 -8.42
C PHE A 246 -1.64 -30.39 -7.70
N LEU A 247 -1.46 -30.41 -6.37
CA LEU A 247 -1.45 -31.65 -5.59
C LEU A 247 -2.77 -32.40 -5.72
N TYR A 248 -3.88 -31.65 -5.78
CA TYR A 248 -5.20 -32.20 -6.04
C TYR A 248 -5.30 -32.82 -7.45
N ALA A 249 -4.84 -32.12 -8.48
CA ALA A 249 -4.88 -32.56 -9.87
C ALA A 249 -4.02 -33.80 -10.12
N VAL A 250 -2.85 -33.91 -9.49
CA VAL A 250 -2.01 -35.12 -9.50
C VAL A 250 -2.69 -36.30 -8.80
N GLY A 251 -3.51 -36.06 -7.78
CA GLY A 251 -4.28 -37.09 -7.09
C GLY A 251 -5.54 -37.56 -7.84
N ASN A 252 -6.08 -36.73 -8.74
CA ASN A 252 -7.40 -36.87 -9.32
C ASN A 252 -7.39 -36.53 -10.83
N ASP A 253 -6.39 -37.05 -11.55
CA ASP A 253 -6.15 -36.74 -12.97
C ASP A 253 -7.42 -36.90 -13.83
N SER A 254 -7.86 -35.77 -14.37
CA SER A 254 -9.03 -35.65 -15.25
C SER A 254 -8.89 -34.37 -16.07
N ASN A 255 -9.66 -34.26 -17.15
CA ASN A 255 -9.68 -33.04 -17.97
C ASN A 255 -10.12 -31.81 -17.15
N GLU A 256 -10.99 -32.01 -16.16
CA GLU A 256 -11.47 -30.95 -15.26
C GLU A 256 -10.36 -30.45 -14.33
N THR A 257 -9.60 -31.37 -13.73
CA THR A 257 -8.48 -31.01 -12.85
C THR A 257 -7.29 -30.40 -13.60
N ASN A 258 -7.08 -30.79 -14.86
CA ASN A 258 -6.10 -30.14 -15.74
C ASN A 258 -6.49 -28.70 -16.12
N SER A 259 -7.78 -28.46 -16.41
CA SER A 259 -8.29 -27.10 -16.68
C SER A 259 -8.11 -26.19 -15.46
N LEU A 260 -8.48 -26.67 -14.28
CA LEU A 260 -8.31 -25.94 -13.01
C LEU A 260 -6.85 -25.60 -12.74
N PHE A 261 -5.94 -26.53 -13.04
CA PHE A 261 -4.51 -26.32 -12.88
C PHE A 261 -3.96 -25.27 -13.88
N SER A 262 -4.34 -25.36 -15.16
CA SER A 262 -3.90 -24.41 -16.18
C SER A 262 -4.39 -23.00 -15.91
N GLU A 263 -5.62 -22.85 -15.42
CA GLU A 263 -6.17 -21.55 -15.03
C GLU A 263 -5.41 -20.97 -13.83
N ALA A 264 -5.25 -21.75 -12.75
CA ALA A 264 -4.56 -21.28 -11.55
C ALA A 264 -3.09 -20.90 -11.84
N TYR A 265 -2.38 -21.69 -12.65
CA TYR A 265 -1.01 -21.39 -13.05
C TYR A 265 -0.91 -20.14 -13.93
N GLY A 266 -1.84 -19.97 -14.89
CA GLY A 266 -1.89 -18.77 -15.73
C GLY A 266 -2.11 -17.49 -14.92
N GLU A 267 -3.04 -17.51 -13.97
CA GLU A 267 -3.30 -16.37 -13.10
C GLU A 267 -2.11 -16.02 -12.19
N LEU A 268 -1.38 -17.04 -11.71
CA LEU A 268 -0.13 -16.82 -10.96
C LEU A 268 0.94 -16.21 -11.87
N SER A 269 1.15 -16.78 -13.06
CA SER A 269 2.10 -16.29 -14.06
C SER A 269 1.85 -14.82 -14.40
N ASP A 270 0.59 -14.42 -14.63
CA ASP A 270 0.23 -13.04 -14.95
C ASP A 270 0.53 -12.09 -13.79
N LEU A 271 0.23 -12.51 -12.55
CA LEU A 271 0.56 -11.75 -11.34
C LEU A 271 2.07 -11.56 -11.20
N MET A 272 2.84 -12.61 -11.47
CA MET A 272 4.31 -12.59 -11.42
C MET A 272 4.91 -11.68 -12.50
N MET A 273 4.40 -11.75 -13.73
CA MET A 273 4.78 -10.84 -14.81
C MET A 273 4.50 -9.37 -14.44
N ALA A 274 3.35 -9.11 -13.82
CA ALA A 274 3.01 -7.77 -13.34
C ALA A 274 3.98 -7.29 -12.24
N MET A 275 4.38 -8.16 -11.31
CA MET A 275 5.40 -7.85 -10.29
C MET A 275 6.74 -7.48 -10.93
N TYR A 276 7.15 -8.26 -11.92
CA TYR A 276 8.41 -8.08 -12.61
C TYR A 276 8.45 -6.77 -13.39
N GLN A 277 7.43 -6.50 -14.23
CA GLN A 277 7.33 -5.29 -15.04
C GLN A 277 7.29 -4.00 -14.20
N LYS A 278 6.69 -4.09 -13.01
CA LYS A 278 6.61 -2.97 -12.08
C LYS A 278 7.96 -2.67 -11.41
N ARG A 279 8.80 -3.69 -11.20
CA ARG A 279 10.17 -3.54 -10.70
C ARG A 279 11.13 -3.06 -11.78
N TYR A 280 11.01 -3.61 -12.97
CA TYR A 280 11.86 -3.33 -14.13
C TYR A 280 11.04 -2.63 -15.22
N PRO A 281 10.66 -1.35 -15.02
CA PRO A 281 9.90 -0.62 -16.02
C PRO A 281 10.72 -0.49 -17.31
N SER A 282 10.07 -0.78 -18.44
CA SER A 282 10.70 -0.70 -19.77
C SER A 282 11.13 0.73 -20.10
N ASN A 283 12.41 0.95 -20.37
CA ASN A 283 12.93 2.28 -20.76
C ASN A 283 12.68 2.64 -22.24
N ASP A 284 12.16 1.73 -23.06
CA ASP A 284 12.06 1.87 -24.52
C ASP A 284 10.63 2.15 -25.03
N GLY A 285 9.63 2.22 -24.14
CA GLY A 285 8.24 2.52 -24.51
C GLY A 285 7.53 1.42 -25.31
N THR A 286 8.12 0.22 -25.41
CA THR A 286 7.51 -0.95 -26.09
C THR A 286 6.63 -1.80 -25.17
N GLY A 287 6.64 -1.50 -23.86
CA GLY A 287 5.96 -2.31 -22.85
C GLY A 287 6.71 -3.59 -22.46
N TYR A 288 7.86 -3.86 -23.07
CA TYR A 288 8.67 -5.06 -22.84
C TYR A 288 10.19 -4.76 -22.86
N GLY A 289 10.60 -3.73 -22.14
CA GLY A 289 12.02 -3.46 -21.91
C GLY A 289 12.53 -4.41 -20.84
N CYS A 290 13.02 -5.57 -21.24
CA CYS A 290 13.31 -6.63 -20.30
C CYS A 290 14.49 -7.50 -20.77
N ASP A 291 15.67 -7.24 -20.22
CA ASP A 291 16.93 -7.95 -20.53
C ASP A 291 17.10 -9.25 -19.73
N SER A 292 16.09 -9.71 -18.98
CA SER A 292 16.18 -10.93 -18.17
C SER A 292 15.72 -12.18 -18.95
N PRO A 293 16.28 -13.37 -18.63
CA PRO A 293 15.85 -14.64 -19.21
C PRO A 293 14.34 -14.90 -19.09
N PHE A 294 13.71 -14.34 -18.05
CA PHE A 294 12.28 -14.39 -17.75
C PHE A 294 11.42 -13.80 -18.89
N CYS A 295 11.75 -12.61 -19.38
CA CYS A 295 10.93 -11.93 -20.39
C CYS A 295 11.11 -12.45 -21.82
N TRP A 296 12.31 -12.93 -22.18
CA TRP A 296 12.52 -13.61 -23.46
C TRP A 296 11.62 -14.83 -23.63
N TYR A 297 11.16 -15.40 -22.51
CA TYR A 297 10.37 -16.63 -22.50
C TYR A 297 8.86 -16.39 -22.65
N TYR A 298 8.31 -15.28 -22.14
CA TYR A 298 6.88 -14.92 -22.26
C TYR A 298 6.52 -14.12 -23.52
N GLY A 299 7.50 -13.58 -24.25
CA GLY A 299 7.28 -12.89 -25.53
C GLY A 299 6.95 -13.80 -26.72
N THR A 300 6.87 -15.12 -26.51
CA THR A 300 6.62 -16.14 -27.56
C THR A 300 5.38 -17.01 -27.34
N LEU A 301 4.45 -16.61 -26.47
CA LEU A 301 3.12 -17.23 -26.35
C LEU A 301 2.09 -16.52 -27.24
#